data_AF-A0A9P7F7J2-F1
#
_entry.id   AF-A0A9P7F7J2-F1
#
_cell.length_a   1.000
_cell.length_b   1.000
_cell.length_c   1.000
_cell.angle_alpha   90.00
_cell.angle_beta   90.00
_cell.angle_gamma   90.00
#
_symmetry.space_group_name_H-M   'P 1'
#
loop_
_entity.id
_entity.type
_entity.pdbx_description
1 polymer ?
#
loop_
_entity_poly.entity_id
_entity_poly.type
_entity_poly.pdbx_seq_one_letter_code
_entity_poly.pdbx_strand_id
1 'polypeptide(L)' 'MDCTDAYRTYIVEWIRDLQVIHPHANHWTNGHMALHVWDYLQLFGPVRSWWCFPYECLIGQLQRLPSNHIFGNI' A
#
# COMPACT_ATOMS: atom_id res chain seq x y z
N MET A 1 -5.11 20.23 -14.62
CA MET A 1 -4.61 19.55 -13.41
C MET A 1 -4.28 18.13 -13.82
N ASP A 2 -3.05 17.67 -13.59
CA ASP A 2 -2.71 16.27 -13.85
C ASP A 2 -3.49 15.35 -12.90
N CYS A 3 -3.74 14.12 -13.30
CA CYS A 3 -4.51 13.17 -12.49
C CYS A 3 -3.79 12.85 -11.16
N THR A 4 -2.46 12.91 -11.14
CA THR A 4 -1.67 12.72 -9.93
C THR A 4 -1.82 13.90 -8.96
N ASP A 5 -1.77 15.13 -9.46
CA ASP A 5 -2.01 16.32 -8.64
C ASP A 5 -3.42 16.30 -8.05
N ALA A 6 -4.43 15.90 -8.83
CA ALA A 6 -5.81 15.78 -8.36
C ALA A 6 -5.92 14.75 -7.24
N TYR A 7 -5.26 13.59 -7.38
CA TYR A 7 -5.18 12.59 -6.32
C TYR A 7 -4.62 13.18 -5.02
N ARG A 8 -3.50 13.92 -5.10
CA ARG A 8 -2.86 14.53 -3.92
C ARG A 8 -3.80 15.49 -3.19
N THR A 9 -4.53 16.33 -3.93
CA THR A 9 -5.51 17.24 -3.34
C THR A 9 -6.61 16.47 -2.62
N TYR A 10 -7.25 15.51 -3.30
CA TYR A 10 -8.40 14.81 -2.74
C TYR A 10 -8.04 13.88 -1.58
N ILE A 11 -6.87 13.23 -1.58
CA ILE A 11 -6.49 12.35 -0.46
C ILE A 11 -6.20 13.15 0.81
N VAL A 12 -5.61 14.34 0.68
CA VAL A 12 -5.36 15.24 1.81
C VAL A 12 -6.68 15.78 2.38
N GLU A 13 -7.58 16.24 1.52
CA GLU A 13 -8.91 16.70 1.93
C GLU A 13 -9.69 15.58 2.61
N TRP A 14 -9.71 14.38 2.04
CA TRP A 14 -10.40 13.22 2.60
C TRP A 14 -9.89 12.85 4.00
N ILE A 15 -8.56 12.76 4.19
CA ILE A 15 -8.00 12.42 5.52
C ILE A 15 -8.30 13.51 6.54
N ARG A 16 -8.19 14.78 6.15
CA ARG A 16 -8.50 15.91 7.02
C ARG A 16 -9.97 15.88 7.44
N ASP A 17 -10.87 15.75 6.49
CA ASP A 17 -12.30 15.81 6.72
C ASP A 17 -12.79 14.58 7.49
N LEU A 18 -12.16 13.41 7.29
CA LEU A 18 -12.39 12.20 8.10
C LEU A 18 -12.12 12.46 9.59
N GLN A 19 -11.03 13.17 9.91
CA GLN A 19 -10.69 13.52 11.29
C GLN A 19 -11.65 14.57 11.88
N VAL A 20 -12.21 15.46 11.05
CA VAL A 20 -13.24 16.41 11.49
C VAL A 20 -14.54 15.68 11.83
N ILE A 21 -14.98 14.74 10.98
CA ILE A 21 -16.24 14.00 11.15
C ILE A 21 -16.12 12.93 12.25
N HIS A 22 -14.94 12.33 12.41
CA HIS A 22 -14.65 11.30 13.40
C HIS A 22 -13.42 11.67 14.25
N PRO A 23 -13.54 12.62 15.21
CA PRO A 23 -12.41 13.10 16.01
C PRO A 23 -11.75 12.04 16.89
N HIS A 24 -12.45 10.94 17.14
CA HIS A 24 -11.94 9.81 17.93
C HIS A 24 -11.36 8.69 17.06
N ALA A 25 -11.41 8.82 15.73
CA ALA A 25 -10.81 7.83 14.85
C ALA A 25 -9.28 7.95 14.88
N ASN A 26 -8.61 6.82 15.11
CA ASN A 26 -7.16 6.78 15.08
C ASN A 26 -6.63 7.00 13.67
N HIS A 27 -5.48 7.66 13.58
CA HIS A 27 -4.70 7.71 12.35
C HIS A 27 -4.10 6.33 12.07
N TRP A 28 -4.56 5.68 11.01
CA TRP A 28 -4.01 4.40 10.59
C TRP A 28 -2.84 4.59 9.64
N THR A 29 -1.88 3.66 9.72
CA THR A 29 -0.72 3.60 8.81
C THR A 29 -1.16 3.61 7.35
N ASN A 30 -2.27 2.94 7.01
CA ASN A 30 -2.80 2.92 5.64
C ASN A 30 -3.20 4.31 5.15
N GLY A 31 -3.75 5.16 6.03
CA GLY A 31 -4.06 6.56 5.69
C GLY A 31 -2.79 7.37 5.45
N HIS A 32 -1.78 7.22 6.31
CA HIS A 32 -0.47 7.85 6.09
C HIS A 32 0.18 7.37 4.77
N MET A 33 0.13 6.07 4.49
CA MET A 33 0.65 5.50 3.23
C MET A 33 -0.09 6.04 2.00
N ALA A 34 -1.39 6.28 2.08
CA ALA A 34 -2.16 6.87 0.98
C ALA A 34 -1.66 8.27 0.62
N LEU A 35 -1.21 9.08 1.59
CA LEU A 35 -0.61 10.38 1.31
C LEU A 35 0.66 10.27 0.45
N HIS A 36 1.44 9.20 0.63
CA HIS A 36 2.69 8.97 -0.08
C HIS A 36 2.53 8.29 -1.45
N VAL A 37 1.34 7.80 -1.81
CA VAL A 37 1.11 7.21 -3.14
C VAL A 37 1.43 8.21 -4.25
N TRP A 38 1.15 9.50 -4.05
CA TRP A 38 1.52 10.54 -5.02
C TRP A 38 3.04 10.61 -5.22
N ASP A 39 3.82 10.64 -4.13
CA ASP A 39 5.29 10.65 -4.21
C ASP A 39 5.80 9.42 -4.97
N TYR A 40 5.21 8.25 -4.70
CA TYR A 40 5.61 6.99 -5.32
C TYR A 40 5.22 6.87 -6.78
N LEU A 41 4.11 7.49 -7.20
CA LEU A 41 3.77 7.58 -8.62
C LEU A 41 4.84 8.36 -9.41
N GLN A 42 5.41 9.41 -8.82
CA GLN A 42 6.48 10.20 -9.42
C GLN A 42 7.82 9.46 -9.43
N LEU A 43 8.14 8.74 -8.34
CA LEU A 43 9.44 8.08 -8.15
C LEU A 43 9.54 6.69 -8.77
N PHE A 44 8.48 5.89 -8.68
CA PHE A 44 8.47 4.47 -9.01
C PHE A 44 7.49 4.12 -10.14
N GLY A 45 6.73 5.10 -10.63
CA GLY A 45 5.72 4.91 -11.66
C GLY A 45 4.44 4.26 -11.14
N PRO A 46 3.67 3.59 -12.01
CA PRO A 46 2.36 3.04 -11.67
C PRO A 46 2.39 2.09 -10.46
N VAL A 47 1.36 2.12 -9.61
CA VAL A 47 1.25 1.29 -8.39
C VAL A 47 1.55 -0.20 -8.63
N ARG A 48 1.10 -0.74 -9.77
CA ARG A 48 1.32 -2.15 -10.13
C ARG A 48 2.80 -2.53 -10.29
N SER A 49 3.67 -1.56 -10.55
CA SER A 49 5.12 -1.77 -10.67
C SER A 49 5.78 -2.07 -9.32
N TRP A 50 5.18 -1.64 -8.21
CA TRP A 50 5.79 -1.72 -6.87
C TRP A 50 4.89 -2.30 -5.78
N TRP A 51 3.66 -2.72 -6.10
CA TRP A 51 2.80 -3.41 -5.15
C TRP A 51 3.28 -4.84 -4.83
N CYS A 52 2.93 -5.33 -3.64
CA CYS A 52 3.41 -6.64 -3.16
C CYS A 52 2.66 -7.84 -3.76
N PHE A 53 1.53 -7.64 -4.45
CA PHE A 53 0.65 -8.73 -4.92
C PHE A 53 1.34 -9.83 -5.74
N PRO A 54 2.28 -9.54 -6.67
CA PRO A 54 2.99 -10.59 -7.41
C PRO A 54 3.85 -11.46 -6.49
N TYR A 55 4.45 -10.86 -5.46
CA TYR A 55 5.24 -11.58 -4.46
C TYR A 55 4.34 -12.43 -3.56
N GLU A 56 3.16 -11.95 -3.17
CA GLU A 56 2.18 -12.75 -2.43
C GLU A 56 1.74 -13.99 -3.24
N CYS A 57 1.50 -13.82 -4.54
CA CYS A 57 1.22 -14.92 -5.46
C CYS A 57 2.37 -15.93 -5.53
N LEU A 58 3.61 -15.44 -5.64
CA LEU A 58 4.83 -16.27 -5.64
C LEU A 58 4.98 -17.04 -4.32
N ILE A 59 4.80 -16.37 -3.18
CA ILE A 59 4.84 -17.01 -1.85
C ILE A 59 3.80 -18.13 -1.78
N GLY A 60 2.57 -17.89 -2.25
CA GLY A 60 1.53 -18.91 -2.29
C GLY A 60 1.90 -20.11 -3.18
N GLN A 61 2.61 -19.90 -4.28
CA GLN A 61 3.15 -20.99 -5.11
C GLN A 61 4.24 -21.76 -4.38
N LEU A 62 5.21 -21.06 -3.77
CA LEU A 62 6.30 -21.67 -3.00
C LEU A 62 5.78 -22.51 -1.83
N GLN A 63 4.74 -22.03 -1.14
CA GLN A 63 4.11 -22.77 -0.04
C GLN A 63 3.51 -24.11 -0.45
N ARG A 64 3.15 -24.28 -1.72
CA ARG A 64 2.56 -25.52 -2.27
C ARG A 64 3.61 -26.50 -2.81
N LEU A 65 4.89 -26.13 -2.86
CA LEU A 65 5.95 -27.03 -3.29
C LEU A 65 6.22 -28.09 -2.21
N PRO A 66 6.44 -29.36 -2.58
CA PRO A 66 6.67 -30.46 -1.62
C PRO A 66 8.01 -30.37 -0.87
N SER A 67 8.83 -29.35 -1.15
CA SER A 67 10.12 -29.09 -0.48
C SER A 67 9.99 -28.29 0.82
N ASN A 68 8.81 -27.77 1.16
CA ASN A 68 8.63 -26.84 2.27
C ASN A 68 8.63 -27.51 3.67
N HIS A 69 8.90 -28.81 3.75
CA HIS A 69 8.92 -29.59 5.00
C HIS A 69 10.29 -29.65 5.69
N ILE A 70 11.33 -29.01 5.13
CA ILE A 70 12.64 -28.92 5.81
C ILE A 70 12.64 -27.68 6.71
N PHE A 71 12.04 -27.79 7.89
CA PHE A 71 12.26 -26.86 8.99
C PHE A 71 13.53 -27.28 9.75
N GLY A 72 14.53 -26.41 9.80
CA GLY A 72 15.55 -26.43 10.86
C GLY A 72 16.38 -27.72 11.02
N ASN A 73 16.92 -28.29 9.95
CA ASN A 73 18.08 -29.17 10.11
C ASN A 73 19.34 -28.31 10.18
N ILE A 74 19.79 -28.04 11.42
CA ILE A 74 21.12 -27.54 11.75
C ILE A 74 22.07 -28.73 11.79
#